data_AF-A0A7W4ULE9-F1
#
_entry.id   AF-A0A7W4ULE9-F1
#
_cell.length_a   1.000
_cell.length_b   1.000
_cell.length_c   1.000
_cell.angle_alpha   90.00
_cell.angle_beta   90.00
_cell.angle_gamma   90.00
#
_symmetry.space_group_name_H-M   'P 1'
#
loop_
_entity.id
_entity.type
_entity.pdbx_description
1 polymer ?
#
loop_
_entity_poly.entity_id
_entity_poly.type
_entity_poly.pdbx_seq_one_letter_code
_entity_poly.pdbx_strand_id
1 'polypeptide(L)'
;MSKTDLAARPIFHRTLDAIEAHLTIVFTALANARDLQARSGWSIRKIVKTLRPLQHVTISVGDQELQAQPVIPEATAKMLRTLGH
;
A
#
# COMPACT_ATOMS: atom_id res chain seq x y z
N MET A 1 -13.76 -1.16 -46.13
CA MET A 1 -12.67 -1.98 -45.54
C MET A 1 -13.04 -2.33 -44.11
N SER A 2 -13.05 -3.61 -43.77
CA SER A 2 -13.46 -4.13 -42.45
C SER A 2 -12.39 -3.81 -41.39
N LYS A 3 -12.83 -3.50 -40.17
CA LYS A 3 -11.98 -3.26 -38.97
C LYS A 3 -10.96 -4.37 -38.66
N THR A 4 -11.03 -5.51 -39.35
CA THR A 4 -10.20 -6.70 -39.17
C THR A 4 -8.84 -6.64 -39.86
N ASP A 5 -8.56 -5.66 -40.73
CA ASP A 5 -7.30 -5.59 -41.49
C ASP A 5 -6.16 -4.83 -40.78
N LEU A 6 -6.41 -4.29 -39.59
CA LEU A 6 -5.34 -3.75 -38.78
C LEU A 6 -4.65 -4.92 -38.07
N ALA A 7 -3.58 -5.46 -38.65
CA ALA A 7 -2.65 -6.34 -37.95
C ALA A 7 -2.39 -5.72 -36.56
N ALA A 8 -2.83 -6.41 -35.50
CA ALA A 8 -2.82 -5.90 -34.14
C ALA A 8 -1.37 -5.65 -33.69
N ARG A 9 -0.84 -4.47 -34.01
CA ARG A 9 0.42 -3.99 -33.46
C ARG A 9 0.12 -3.50 -32.05
N PRO A 10 0.74 -4.07 -31.01
CA PRO A 10 0.57 -3.55 -29.66
C PRO A 10 1.06 -2.09 -29.65
N ILE A 11 0.21 -1.20 -29.13
CA ILE A 11 0.49 0.24 -29.07
C ILE A 11 1.43 0.48 -27.89
N PHE A 12 2.74 0.44 -28.15
CA PHE A 12 3.81 0.66 -27.17
C PHE A 12 4.19 2.14 -26.98
N HIS A 13 3.23 3.08 -27.03
CA HIS A 13 3.54 4.52 -27.01
C HIS A 13 4.10 5.04 -25.66
N ARG A 14 4.09 4.21 -24.61
CA ARG A 14 4.47 4.58 -23.23
C ARG A 14 5.28 3.50 -22.52
N THR A 15 5.94 2.61 -23.27
CA THR A 15 6.67 1.48 -22.66
C THR A 15 7.82 1.96 -21.77
N LEU A 16 8.56 2.99 -22.20
CA LEU A 16 9.60 3.60 -21.37
C LEU A 16 9.01 4.21 -20.09
N ASP A 17 7.99 5.07 -20.24
CA ASP A 17 7.29 5.67 -19.10
C ASP A 17 6.75 4.62 -18.11
N ALA A 18 6.22 3.50 -18.61
CA ALA A 18 5.73 2.40 -17.78
C ALA A 18 6.86 1.66 -17.04
N ILE A 19 8.00 1.44 -17.69
CA ILE A 19 9.19 0.83 -17.08
C ILE A 19 9.73 1.75 -15.98
N GLU A 20 9.90 3.04 -16.28
CA GLU A 20 10.41 4.02 -15.34
C GLU A 20 9.49 4.13 -14.12
N ALA A 21 8.18 4.29 -14.33
CA ALA A 21 7.21 4.32 -13.26
C ALA A 21 7.25 3.05 -12.39
N HIS A 22 7.34 1.87 -13.02
CA HIS A 22 7.43 0.61 -12.28
C HIS A 22 8.69 0.53 -11.43
N LEU A 23 9.85 0.85 -12.01
CA LEU A 23 11.12 0.84 -11.29
C LEU A 23 11.11 1.85 -10.14
N THR A 24 10.63 3.08 -10.36
CA THR A 24 10.48 4.08 -9.30
C THR A 24 9.63 3.55 -8.15
N ILE A 25 8.42 3.04 -8.44
CA ILE A 25 7.51 2.53 -7.41
C ILE A 25 8.14 1.35 -6.65
N VAL A 26 8.74 0.39 -7.37
CA VAL A 26 9.34 -0.80 -6.75
C VAL A 26 10.55 -0.42 -5.89
N PHE A 27 11.45 0.44 -6.38
CA PHE A 27 12.61 0.88 -5.60
C PHE A 27 12.19 1.68 -4.36
N THR A 28 11.25 2.61 -4.50
CA THR A 28 10.71 3.34 -3.34
C THR A 28 10.07 2.40 -2.34
N ALA A 29 9.27 1.42 -2.79
CA ALA A 29 8.64 0.44 -1.90
C ALA A 29 9.68 -0.43 -1.17
N LEU A 30 10.74 -0.87 -1.87
CA LEU A 30 11.83 -1.65 -1.27
C LEU A 30 12.66 -0.83 -0.27
N ALA A 31 12.95 0.43 -0.59
CA ALA A 31 13.67 1.34 0.31
C ALA A 31 12.88 1.58 1.60
N ASN A 32 11.58 1.88 1.48
CA ASN A 32 10.67 2.03 2.62
C ASN A 32 10.58 0.74 3.44
N ALA A 33 10.43 -0.42 2.79
CA ALA A 33 10.40 -1.69 3.50
C ALA A 33 11.70 -1.92 4.29
N ARG A 34 12.86 -1.64 3.69
CA ARG A 34 14.15 -1.79 4.36
C ARG A 34 14.31 -0.84 5.55
N ASP A 35 13.97 0.44 5.41
CA ASP A 35 14.03 1.43 6.49
C ASP A 35 13.14 1.02 7.67
N LEU A 36 11.87 0.72 7.38
CA LEU A 36 10.90 0.31 8.39
C LEU A 36 11.37 -0.94 9.16
N GLN A 37 11.91 -1.94 8.46
CA GLN A 37 12.44 -3.15 9.08
C GLN A 37 13.69 -2.85 9.93
N ALA A 38 14.60 -2.01 9.45
CA ALA A 38 15.82 -1.66 10.16
C ALA A 38 15.55 -0.90 11.46
N ARG A 39 14.61 0.04 11.44
CA ARG A 39 14.26 0.87 12.60
C ARG A 39 13.39 0.14 13.62
N SER A 40 12.40 -0.62 13.16
CA SER A 40 11.46 -1.33 14.06
C SER A 40 11.94 -2.71 14.52
N GLY A 41 12.88 -3.33 13.79
CA GLY A 41 13.26 -4.74 13.98
C GLY A 41 12.18 -5.75 13.59
N TRP A 42 11.04 -5.30 13.04
CA TRP A 42 9.94 -6.17 12.65
C TRP A 42 10.03 -6.54 11.17
N SER A 43 9.49 -7.70 10.79
CA SER A 43 9.34 -8.03 9.37
C SER A 43 8.26 -7.16 8.72
N ILE A 44 8.42 -6.84 7.43
CA ILE A 44 7.41 -6.04 6.70
C ILE A 44 6.02 -6.70 6.73
N ARG A 45 5.97 -8.05 6.67
CA ARG A 45 4.73 -8.82 6.83
C ARG A 45 4.05 -8.55 8.17
N LYS A 46 4.82 -8.50 9.26
CA LYS A 46 4.28 -8.21 10.60
C LYS A 46 3.76 -6.78 10.65
N ILE A 47 4.54 -5.80 10.18
CA ILE A 47 4.14 -4.39 10.13
C ILE A 47 2.81 -4.21 9.39
N VAL A 48 2.71 -4.73 8.16
CA VAL A 48 1.49 -4.62 7.33
C VAL A 48 0.31 -5.29 8.03
N LYS A 49 0.46 -6.51 8.56
CA LYS A 49 -0.63 -7.20 9.26
C LYS A 49 -1.11 -6.46 10.51
N THR A 50 -0.19 -5.84 11.24
CA THR A 50 -0.49 -5.11 12.47
C THR A 50 -1.15 -3.77 12.20
N LEU A 51 -0.72 -3.04 11.15
CA LEU A 51 -1.27 -1.72 10.83
C LEU A 51 -2.56 -1.79 10.01
N ARG A 52 -2.73 -2.81 9.15
CA ARG A 52 -3.91 -2.96 8.29
C ARG A 52 -5.26 -2.84 9.01
N PRO A 53 -5.50 -3.42 10.21
CA PRO A 53 -6.77 -3.26 10.90
C PRO A 53 -6.94 -1.91 11.61
N LEU A 54 -5.89 -1.09 11.72
CA LEU A 54 -5.94 0.22 12.38
C LEU A 54 -6.45 1.30 11.41
N GLN A 55 -7.67 1.10 10.91
CA GLN A 55 -8.36 2.05 10.03
C GLN A 55 -9.57 2.62 10.77
N HIS A 56 -9.86 3.90 10.53
CA HIS A 56 -11.16 4.45 10.88
C HIS A 56 -12.19 3.84 9.93
N VAL A 57 -13.20 3.19 10.48
CA VAL A 57 -14.25 2.54 9.68
C VAL A 57 -15.62 3.05 10.11
N THR A 58 -16.45 3.33 9.10
CA THR A 58 -17.87 3.60 9.29
C THR A 58 -18.61 2.27 9.17
N ILE A 59 -19.28 1.87 10.24
CA ILE A 59 -20.09 0.65 10.30
C ILE A 59 -21.55 1.05 10.15
N SER A 60 -22.20 0.59 9.09
CA SER A 60 -23.65 0.75 8.91
C SER A 60 -24.39 -0.46 9.51
N VAL A 61 -25.34 -0.20 10.39
CA VAL A 61 -26.23 -1.20 11.00
C VAL A 61 -27.67 -0.69 10.86
N GLY A 62 -28.39 -1.18 9.85
CA GLY A 62 -29.71 -0.64 9.50
C GLY A 62 -29.61 0.82 9.06
N ASP A 63 -30.43 1.69 9.65
CA ASP A 63 -30.42 3.15 9.38
C ASP A 63 -29.38 3.92 10.22
N GLN A 64 -28.55 3.23 11.01
CA GLN A 64 -27.54 3.86 11.87
C GLN A 64 -26.13 3.72 11.29
N GLU A 65 -25.38 4.81 11.29
CA GLU A 65 -23.94 4.83 11.02
C GLU A 65 -23.16 5.02 12.31
N LEU A 66 -22.22 4.11 12.57
CA LEU A 66 -21.33 4.13 13.72
C LEU A 66 -19.89 4.34 13.24
N GLN A 67 -19.23 5.39 13.74
CA GLN A 67 -17.81 5.61 13.51
C GLN A 67 -16.99 4.84 14.55
N ALA A 68 -16.29 3.78 14.12
CA ALA A 68 -15.44 3.01 15.00
C ALA A 68 -13.97 3.43 14.84
N GLN A 69 -13.38 3.88 15.96
CA GLN A 69 -11.94 4.15 16.04
C GLN A 69 -11.21 2.87 16.47
N PRO A 70 -10.10 2.52 15.80
CA PRO A 70 -9.35 1.33 16.14
C PRO A 70 -8.58 1.53 17.45
N VAL A 71 -8.66 0.57 18.37
CA VAL A 71 -7.80 0.55 19.56
C VAL A 71 -6.39 0.13 19.12
N ILE A 72 -5.40 0.98 19.40
CA ILE A 72 -4.00 0.71 19.06
C ILE A 72 -3.35 -0.10 20.19
N PRO A 73 -2.87 -1.33 19.93
CA PRO A 73 -2.16 -2.12 20.95
C PRO A 73 -0.83 -1.45 21.36
N GLU A 74 -0.43 -1.56 22.64
CA GLU A 74 0.77 -0.88 23.15
C GLU A 74 2.06 -1.27 22.39
N ALA A 75 2.19 -2.54 21.99
CA ALA A 75 3.32 -2.99 21.18
C ALA A 75 3.39 -2.26 19.82
N THR A 76 2.23 -1.95 19.22
CA THR A 76 2.14 -1.19 17.97
C THR A 76 2.44 0.29 18.22
N ALA A 77 1.91 0.87 19.30
CA ALA A 77 2.20 2.25 19.68
C ALA A 77 3.70 2.47 19.92
N LYS A 78 4.35 1.56 20.65
CA LYS A 78 5.81 1.59 20.86
C LYS A 78 6.58 1.51 19.54
N MET A 79 6.15 0.65 18.62
CA MET A 79 6.77 0.51 17.29
C MET A 79 6.62 1.80 16.48
N LEU A 80 5.45 2.44 16.49
CA LEU A 80 5.21 3.72 15.82
C LEU A 80 6.11 4.84 16.39
N ARG A 81 6.30 4.89 17.72
CA ARG A 81 7.24 5.84 18.36
C ARG A 81 8.67 5.68 17.85
N THR A 82 9.14 4.44 17.66
CA THR A 82 10.45 4.17 17.05
C THR A 82 10.54 4.67 15.60
N LEU A 83 9.41 4.69 14.88
CA LEU A 83 9.31 5.24 13.53
C LEU A 83 9.11 6.77 13.50
N GLY A 84 8.99 7.42 14.64
CA GLY A 84 8.80 8.88 14.76
C GLY A 84 7.34 9.33 14.70
N HIS A 85 6.40 8.44 15.01
CA HIS A 85 4.95 8.69 15.05
C HIS A 85 4.34 8.45 16.42
#